data_AF-A0A2T6KWP3-F1
#
_entry.id   AF-A0A2T6KWP3-F1
#
_cell.length_a   1.000
_cell.length_b   1.000
_cell.length_c   1.000
_cell.angle_alpha   90.00
_cell.angle_beta   90.00
_cell.angle_gamma   90.00
#
_symmetry.space_group_name_H-M   'P 1'
#
loop_
_entity.id
_entity.type
_entity.pdbx_description
1 polymer ?
#
loop_
_entity_poly.entity_id
_entity_poly.type
_entity_poly.pdbx_seq_one_letter_code
_entity_poly.pdbx_strand_id
1 'polypeptide(L)'
;MAHAVPTHPVRHRMLALLAALAIALSVTQIVNAPPAHAATAYIYTTFKGDAAADQELWVYTSSNATSFSTLADTNFRGPSGALRDPSIIKSGSTYYIAYTVQSWTTQSTHFNIARSTDLRNWTHVASVPAGVSGTAYTWAPEFYVEGGTIRVVVSLGTSDHQFTPYVYTAQNSGLTSWSGPTGLGIPANHIDTYIVKRGSTYHAFVKNETSKWIERWTSTNFTTWTNQGNQWQQYHEGPSVVQLADGTYRAYIDRYPSGGMWTSTSSDLTSWSGLSQVGCSGCRHGTVILDTTYAGASGERVTNRHSGLVMDVQNPNLNNNARVGQYAWNGENWQRWAFEDAGSGYVRIRSVHSNKCLDVSGTADGSEIQQYDCYDGTNQQFTLRSTSNGYVEIVDRRSGKCVDVPGFSTSNGTILKIYPCNGGNNQQWLRASA
;
A
#
# COMPACT_ATOMS: atom_id res chain seq x y z
N MET A 1 -97.53 -5.32 13.49
CA MET A 1 -98.40 -4.68 12.47
C MET A 1 -98.06 -3.19 12.42
N ALA A 2 -97.98 -2.45 11.34
CA ALA A 2 -97.73 -2.70 9.91
C ALA A 2 -97.25 -1.35 9.30
N HIS A 3 -96.43 -1.46 8.25
CA HIS A 3 -95.92 -0.48 7.28
C HIS A 3 -96.64 0.88 7.04
N ALA A 4 -95.85 1.91 6.67
CA ALA A 4 -95.78 2.45 5.29
C ALA A 4 -94.74 3.59 5.13
N VAL A 5 -94.15 3.71 3.93
CA VAL A 5 -93.19 4.73 3.43
C VAL A 5 -93.78 5.31 2.12
N PRO A 6 -93.61 6.62 1.78
CA PRO A 6 -92.67 7.04 0.72
C PRO A 6 -92.02 8.46 0.91
N THR A 7 -91.25 8.89 -0.10
CA THR A 7 -89.93 9.58 -0.10
C THR A 7 -89.84 11.07 -0.51
N HIS A 8 -88.72 11.72 -0.08
CA HIS A 8 -87.91 12.85 -0.67
C HIS A 8 -88.45 14.30 -0.72
N PRO A 9 -87.60 15.38 -0.59
CA PRO A 9 -86.46 15.70 -1.49
C PRO A 9 -85.19 16.40 -0.89
N VAL A 10 -84.25 16.69 -1.81
CA VAL A 10 -82.80 17.01 -1.74
C VAL A 10 -82.48 18.52 -1.57
N ARG A 11 -81.31 18.87 -0.99
CA ARG A 11 -80.64 20.19 -1.16
C ARG A 11 -79.13 20.05 -1.43
N HIS A 12 -78.65 20.76 -2.47
CA HIS A 12 -77.25 20.92 -2.86
C HIS A 12 -76.56 22.07 -2.09
N ARG A 13 -75.26 21.94 -1.81
CA ARG A 13 -74.36 23.03 -1.36
C ARG A 13 -73.23 23.23 -2.38
N MET A 14 -72.92 24.50 -2.63
CA MET A 14 -72.01 25.05 -3.64
C MET A 14 -70.55 24.57 -3.51
N LEU A 15 -69.91 24.27 -4.64
CA LEU A 15 -68.45 24.16 -4.81
C LEU A 15 -67.93 25.45 -5.48
N ALA A 16 -66.91 26.08 -4.89
CA ALA A 16 -66.09 27.10 -5.53
C ALA A 16 -64.72 26.49 -5.88
N LEU A 17 -64.34 26.54 -7.16
CA LEU A 17 -63.02 26.16 -7.66
C LEU A 17 -62.02 27.31 -7.41
N LEU A 18 -60.89 27.01 -6.76
CA LEU A 18 -59.66 27.80 -6.80
C LEU A 18 -58.49 26.82 -6.91
N ALA A 19 -57.82 26.83 -8.06
CA ALA A 19 -56.64 26.02 -8.33
C ALA A 19 -55.43 26.57 -7.55
N ALA A 20 -54.84 25.76 -6.68
CA ALA A 20 -53.57 26.06 -6.03
C ALA A 20 -52.45 25.26 -6.71
N LEU A 21 -51.53 25.98 -7.36
CA LEU A 21 -50.28 25.44 -7.90
C LEU A 21 -49.28 25.26 -6.74
N ALA A 22 -49.00 24.02 -6.36
CA ALA A 22 -47.98 23.73 -5.34
C ALA A 22 -46.59 23.80 -5.97
N ILE A 23 -45.82 24.84 -5.63
CA ILE A 23 -44.38 24.91 -5.91
C ILE A 23 -43.68 24.02 -4.88
N ALA A 24 -43.14 22.89 -5.31
CA ALA A 24 -42.25 22.08 -4.49
C ALA A 24 -40.87 22.76 -4.45
N LEU A 25 -40.55 23.42 -3.33
CA LEU A 25 -39.19 23.86 -3.02
C LEU A 25 -38.37 22.60 -2.65
N SER A 26 -37.57 22.10 -3.59
CA SER A 26 -36.51 21.14 -3.27
C SER A 26 -35.38 21.87 -2.56
N VAL A 27 -35.32 21.73 -1.23
CA VAL A 27 -34.13 22.08 -0.46
C VAL A 27 -33.04 21.08 -0.86
N THR A 28 -32.14 21.47 -1.76
CA THR A 28 -30.89 20.76 -1.97
C THR A 28 -30.08 20.88 -0.70
N GLN A 29 -30.12 19.83 0.13
CA GLN A 29 -29.12 19.67 1.17
C GLN A 29 -27.76 19.65 0.48
N ILE A 30 -26.92 20.63 0.78
CA ILE A 30 -25.49 20.56 0.52
C ILE A 30 -24.98 19.44 1.42
N VAL A 31 -25.03 18.21 0.91
CA VAL A 31 -24.25 17.11 1.46
C VAL A 31 -22.80 17.52 1.25
N ASN A 32 -22.16 17.99 2.32
CA ASN A 32 -20.70 18.03 2.36
C ASN A 32 -20.24 16.63 1.95
N ALA A 33 -19.48 16.55 0.85
CA ALA A 33 -18.80 15.32 0.50
C ALA A 33 -18.03 14.86 1.75
N PRO A 34 -18.16 13.58 2.16
CA PRO A 34 -17.32 13.06 3.23
C PRO A 34 -15.86 13.32 2.84
N PRO A 35 -14.98 13.62 3.82
CA PRO A 35 -13.56 13.82 3.54
C PRO A 35 -13.07 12.63 2.71
N ALA A 36 -12.36 12.92 1.62
CA ALA A 36 -11.78 11.90 0.76
C ALA A 36 -10.98 10.92 1.65
N HIS A 37 -11.46 9.68 1.76
CA HIS A 37 -10.71 8.65 2.47
C HIS A 37 -9.38 8.49 1.73
N ALA A 38 -8.28 8.80 2.41
CA ALA A 38 -6.95 8.51 1.90
C ALA A 38 -6.86 7.02 1.53
N ALA A 39 -6.31 6.70 0.37
CA ALA A 39 -6.37 5.31 -0.08
C ALA A 39 -5.54 4.43 0.83
N THR A 40 -6.19 3.37 1.26
CA THR A 40 -5.59 2.23 1.95
C THR A 40 -4.55 1.57 1.04
N ALA A 41 -3.29 1.51 1.49
CA ALA A 41 -2.26 0.75 0.82
C ALA A 41 -1.60 -0.23 1.78
N TYR A 42 -1.23 -1.39 1.24
CA TYR A 42 -0.40 -2.36 1.94
C TYR A 42 1.02 -2.23 1.40
N ILE A 43 1.95 -1.89 2.28
CA ILE A 43 3.38 -1.75 1.96
C ILE A 43 4.09 -3.01 2.41
N TYR A 44 4.81 -3.65 1.50
CA TYR A 44 5.58 -4.86 1.78
C TYR A 44 7.07 -4.57 1.57
N THR A 45 7.87 -4.67 2.62
CA THR A 45 9.33 -4.71 2.52
C THR A 45 9.84 -6.14 2.57
N THR A 46 10.75 -6.49 1.67
CA THR A 46 11.32 -7.83 1.56
C THR A 46 12.74 -7.76 0.97
N PHE A 47 13.39 -8.91 0.84
CA PHE A 47 14.56 -9.16 0.00
C PHE A 47 14.21 -10.29 -0.99
N LYS A 48 15.03 -10.52 -2.02
CA LYS A 48 14.67 -11.47 -3.09
C LYS A 48 15.29 -12.86 -2.98
N GLY A 49 16.33 -13.00 -2.17
CA GLY A 49 17.06 -14.25 -2.04
C GLY A 49 18.50 -14.07 -1.58
N ASP A 50 19.24 -15.17 -1.58
CA ASP A 50 20.60 -15.23 -1.01
C ASP A 50 21.69 -14.86 -2.02
N ALA A 51 21.38 -14.70 -3.31
CA ALA A 51 22.34 -14.18 -4.27
C ALA A 51 22.73 -12.75 -3.88
N ALA A 52 23.99 -12.37 -4.09
CA ALA A 52 24.47 -11.04 -3.71
C ALA A 52 23.58 -9.92 -4.29
N ALA A 53 23.15 -10.03 -5.54
CA ALA A 53 22.22 -9.08 -6.15
C ALA A 53 20.87 -8.99 -5.42
N ASP A 54 20.39 -10.07 -4.82
CA ASP A 54 19.06 -10.18 -4.21
C ASP A 54 19.03 -9.78 -2.71
N GLN A 55 20.20 -9.59 -2.09
CA GLN A 55 20.35 -9.16 -0.68
C GLN A 55 20.27 -7.64 -0.53
N GLU A 56 19.19 -7.06 -1.03
CA GLU A 56 18.86 -5.64 -0.93
C GLU A 56 17.38 -5.44 -0.62
N LEU A 57 17.01 -4.22 -0.23
CA LEU A 57 15.63 -3.90 0.08
C LEU A 57 14.79 -3.73 -1.18
N TRP A 58 13.74 -4.53 -1.25
CA TRP A 58 12.66 -4.37 -2.21
C TRP A 58 11.40 -3.91 -1.50
N VAL A 59 10.71 -2.95 -2.10
CA VAL A 59 9.42 -2.47 -1.59
C VAL A 59 8.35 -2.73 -2.63
N TYR A 60 7.23 -3.27 -2.16
CA TYR A 60 6.03 -3.52 -2.96
C TYR A 60 4.82 -2.82 -2.35
N THR A 61 3.83 -2.57 -3.18
CA THR A 61 2.53 -2.02 -2.78
C THR A 61 1.40 -2.90 -3.26
N SER A 62 0.32 -2.95 -2.49
CA SER A 62 -0.93 -3.60 -2.86
C SER A 62 -2.13 -2.81 -2.35
N SER A 63 -3.25 -2.87 -3.08
CA SER A 63 -4.55 -2.35 -2.61
C SER A 63 -5.37 -3.42 -1.87
N ASN A 64 -5.07 -4.70 -2.08
CA ASN A 64 -5.88 -5.83 -1.59
C ASN A 64 -5.12 -6.80 -0.68
N ALA A 65 -3.83 -6.54 -0.43
CA ALA A 65 -2.95 -7.36 0.40
C ALA A 65 -2.71 -8.80 -0.11
N THR A 66 -3.02 -9.12 -1.36
CA THR A 66 -2.73 -10.43 -1.98
C THR A 66 -1.98 -10.34 -3.31
N SER A 67 -2.15 -9.24 -4.04
CA SER A 67 -1.46 -8.95 -5.29
C SER A 67 -0.60 -7.71 -5.12
N PHE A 68 0.72 -7.90 -5.13
CA PHE A 68 1.72 -6.88 -4.89
C PHE A 68 2.47 -6.53 -6.17
N SER A 69 2.57 -5.24 -6.44
CA SER A 69 3.38 -4.68 -7.52
C SER A 69 4.62 -4.03 -6.93
N THR A 70 5.76 -4.17 -7.63
CA THR A 70 7.01 -3.52 -7.19
C THR A 70 6.80 -2.01 -7.12
N LEU A 71 7.01 -1.45 -5.94
CA LEU A 71 7.07 -0.01 -5.72
C LEU A 71 8.47 0.51 -6.02
N ALA A 72 9.49 -0.18 -5.49
CA ALA A 72 10.88 0.21 -5.62
C ALA A 72 11.81 -1.01 -5.53
N ASP A 73 12.68 -1.13 -6.51
CA ASP A 73 14.00 -1.73 -6.35
C ASP A 73 14.91 -0.64 -5.78
N THR A 74 15.17 -0.68 -4.48
CA THR A 74 15.79 0.48 -3.81
C THR A 74 17.30 0.51 -3.96
N ASN A 75 17.93 -0.60 -4.38
CA ASN A 75 19.37 -0.84 -4.27
C ASN A 75 19.95 -0.64 -2.84
N PHE A 76 19.11 -0.52 -1.81
CA PHE A 76 19.56 -0.26 -0.45
C PHE A 76 19.99 -1.55 0.24
N ARG A 77 21.27 -1.60 0.64
CA ARG A 77 21.91 -2.77 1.27
C ARG A 77 22.42 -2.50 2.69
N GLY A 78 22.25 -1.26 3.15
CA GLY A 78 22.85 -0.80 4.39
C GLY A 78 24.38 -0.74 4.37
N PRO A 79 25.01 -0.38 5.50
CA PRO A 79 26.46 -0.21 5.60
C PRO A 79 27.28 -1.48 5.43
N SER A 80 26.70 -2.66 5.70
CA SER A 80 27.35 -3.96 5.57
C SER A 80 27.37 -4.49 4.13
N GLY A 81 26.64 -3.86 3.20
CA GLY A 81 26.50 -4.33 1.83
C GLY A 81 25.51 -5.48 1.63
N ALA A 82 24.77 -5.87 2.67
CA ALA A 82 23.74 -6.89 2.62
C ALA A 82 22.55 -6.55 3.53
N LEU A 83 21.34 -6.78 3.02
CA LEU A 83 20.08 -6.63 3.75
C LEU A 83 19.20 -7.85 3.53
N ARG A 84 18.73 -8.45 4.62
CA ARG A 84 17.74 -9.54 4.62
C ARG A 84 16.66 -9.34 5.68
N ASP A 85 15.55 -10.03 5.48
CA ASP A 85 14.45 -10.17 6.44
C ASP A 85 13.94 -8.81 7.01
N PRO A 86 13.65 -7.80 6.17
CA PRO A 86 13.30 -6.48 6.68
C PRO A 86 11.89 -6.45 7.31
N SER A 87 11.82 -5.94 8.52
CA SER A 87 10.57 -5.58 9.18
C SER A 87 10.32 -4.08 9.08
N ILE A 88 9.13 -3.65 8.67
CA ILE A 88 8.76 -2.24 8.47
C ILE A 88 7.73 -1.77 9.48
N ILE A 89 7.87 -0.52 9.92
CA ILE A 89 6.81 0.27 10.57
C ILE A 89 6.73 1.67 9.95
N LYS A 90 5.60 2.33 10.17
CA LYS A 90 5.44 3.77 9.95
C LYS A 90 5.28 4.48 11.29
N SER A 91 6.06 5.54 11.51
CA SER A 91 5.95 6.43 12.66
C SER A 91 5.88 7.87 12.16
N GLY A 92 4.73 8.52 12.36
CA GLY A 92 4.43 9.81 11.73
C GLY A 92 4.49 9.71 10.20
N SER A 93 5.28 10.57 9.56
CA SER A 93 5.51 10.57 8.11
C SER A 93 6.73 9.72 7.68
N THR A 94 7.41 9.06 8.61
CA THR A 94 8.64 8.32 8.33
C THR A 94 8.41 6.82 8.44
N TYR A 95 8.90 6.07 7.45
CA TYR A 95 9.01 4.62 7.50
C TYR A 95 10.35 4.23 8.09
N TYR A 96 10.35 3.19 8.91
CA TYR A 96 11.56 2.60 9.46
C TYR A 96 11.58 1.11 9.12
N ILE A 97 12.78 0.61 8.82
CA ILE A 97 13.02 -0.83 8.74
C ILE A 97 14.05 -1.26 9.78
N ALA A 98 13.86 -2.45 10.33
CA ALA A 98 14.88 -3.22 11.02
C ALA A 98 15.27 -4.40 10.10
N TYR A 99 16.56 -4.74 9.99
CA TYR A 99 16.99 -5.79 9.06
C TYR A 99 18.25 -6.54 9.48
N THR A 100 18.34 -7.79 9.03
CA THR A 100 19.52 -8.65 9.11
C THR A 100 20.59 -8.12 8.17
N VAL A 101 21.85 -8.05 8.61
CA VAL A 101 22.92 -7.30 7.93
C VAL A 101 23.85 -8.15 7.05
N GLN A 102 23.49 -9.39 6.77
CA GLN A 102 24.42 -10.37 6.19
C GLN A 102 23.74 -11.61 5.61
N SER A 103 24.51 -12.40 4.88
CA SER A 103 24.13 -13.73 4.38
C SER A 103 24.14 -14.80 5.48
N TRP A 104 23.43 -15.91 5.25
CA TRP A 104 23.30 -17.08 6.14
C TRP A 104 24.62 -17.67 6.64
N THR A 105 25.71 -17.53 5.87
CA THR A 105 27.02 -18.10 6.23
C THR A 105 27.94 -17.15 6.98
N THR A 106 27.56 -15.88 7.12
CA THR A 106 28.39 -14.85 7.76
C THR A 106 27.94 -14.66 9.21
N GLN A 107 28.82 -14.28 10.13
CA GLN A 107 28.44 -14.00 11.53
C GLN A 107 28.12 -12.51 11.73
N SER A 108 27.00 -12.22 12.41
CA SER A 108 26.59 -10.86 12.78
C SER A 108 26.32 -10.77 14.26
N THR A 109 26.88 -9.72 14.84
CA THR A 109 26.70 -9.36 16.25
C THR A 109 25.83 -8.12 16.41
N HIS A 110 25.13 -7.70 15.36
CA HIS A 110 24.23 -6.55 15.36
C HIS A 110 23.22 -6.63 14.21
N PHE A 111 22.06 -6.02 14.40
CA PHE A 111 21.11 -5.72 13.33
C PHE A 111 21.09 -4.21 13.06
N ASN A 112 20.50 -3.79 11.95
CA ASN A 112 20.47 -2.38 11.57
C ASN A 112 19.06 -1.82 11.52
N ILE A 113 18.96 -0.50 11.73
CA ILE A 113 17.78 0.32 11.48
C ILE A 113 18.08 1.24 10.29
N ALA A 114 17.10 1.41 9.40
CA ALA A 114 17.11 2.44 8.36
C ALA A 114 15.75 3.14 8.30
N ARG A 115 15.71 4.31 7.63
CA ARG A 115 14.50 5.10 7.46
C ARG A 115 14.31 5.60 6.03
N SER A 116 13.07 5.90 5.70
CA SER A 116 12.68 6.54 4.44
C SER A 116 11.43 7.40 4.65
N THR A 117 11.26 8.45 3.86
CA THR A 117 10.02 9.24 3.79
C THR A 117 9.21 8.97 2.52
N ASP A 118 9.75 8.20 1.57
CA ASP A 118 9.16 7.98 0.23
C ASP A 118 9.17 6.50 -0.22
N LEU A 119 9.62 5.61 0.68
CA LEU A 119 9.80 4.17 0.47
C LEU A 119 10.81 3.78 -0.64
N ARG A 120 11.53 4.74 -1.20
CA ARG A 120 12.49 4.56 -2.30
C ARG A 120 13.90 4.84 -1.86
N ASN A 121 14.10 5.97 -1.20
CA ASN A 121 15.38 6.43 -0.71
C ASN A 121 15.50 6.08 0.76
N TRP A 122 16.49 5.25 1.09
CA TRP A 122 16.68 4.73 2.44
C TRP A 122 18.01 5.21 3.01
N THR A 123 17.99 5.60 4.28
CA THR A 123 19.16 6.07 5.01
C THR A 123 19.34 5.22 6.26
N HIS A 124 20.55 4.72 6.49
CA HIS A 124 20.89 4.04 7.74
C HIS A 124 20.70 4.97 8.94
N VAL A 125 20.22 4.43 10.06
CA VAL A 125 19.92 5.16 11.29
C VAL A 125 20.79 4.68 12.44
N ALA A 126 20.86 3.36 12.65
CA ALA A 126 21.57 2.79 13.79
C ALA A 126 22.01 1.36 13.50
N SER A 127 23.13 0.95 14.10
CA SER A 127 23.53 -0.44 14.25
C SER A 127 23.34 -0.81 15.72
N VAL A 128 22.47 -1.79 15.98
CA VAL A 128 22.06 -2.17 17.34
C VAL A 128 22.78 -3.46 17.73
N PRO A 129 23.72 -3.42 18.69
CA PRO A 129 24.46 -4.60 19.11
C PRO A 129 23.55 -5.68 19.68
N ALA A 130 23.92 -6.94 19.46
CA ALA A 130 23.19 -8.10 19.96
C ALA A 130 23.11 -8.13 21.50
N GLY A 131 24.09 -7.57 22.21
CA GLY A 131 24.07 -7.44 23.67
C GLY A 131 24.05 -8.74 24.48
N VAL A 132 24.08 -9.92 23.83
CA VAL A 132 24.14 -11.24 24.47
C VAL A 132 25.45 -11.93 24.10
N SER A 133 26.22 -12.32 25.13
CA SER A 133 27.49 -13.04 24.94
C SER A 133 27.29 -14.35 24.17
N GLY A 134 28.19 -14.65 23.25
CA GLY A 134 28.13 -15.86 22.42
C GLY A 134 27.18 -15.78 21.23
N THR A 135 26.60 -14.60 20.95
CA THR A 135 25.82 -14.39 19.73
C THR A 135 26.73 -14.44 18.50
N ALA A 136 26.40 -15.34 17.56
CA ALA A 136 27.02 -15.43 16.24
C ALA A 136 26.12 -14.88 15.13
N TYR A 137 24.80 -14.81 15.37
CA TYR A 137 23.82 -14.38 14.38
C TYR A 137 22.74 -13.49 15.01
N THR A 138 22.42 -12.38 14.36
CA THR A 138 21.25 -11.54 14.66
C THR A 138 20.28 -11.62 13.49
N TRP A 139 19.15 -12.30 13.66
CA TRP A 139 18.30 -12.72 12.56
C TRP A 139 16.86 -12.24 12.70
N ALA A 140 16.22 -12.00 11.56
CA ALA A 140 14.79 -11.71 11.45
C ALA A 140 14.29 -10.70 12.51
N PRO A 141 14.82 -9.46 12.50
CA PRO A 141 14.36 -8.44 13.42
C PRO A 141 12.93 -8.02 13.05
N GLU A 142 11.98 -8.19 13.97
CA GLU A 142 10.57 -7.88 13.78
C GLU A 142 10.11 -6.75 14.69
N PHE A 143 9.57 -5.67 14.11
CA PHE A 143 9.01 -4.59 14.90
C PHE A 143 7.74 -5.01 15.64
N TYR A 144 7.58 -4.49 16.86
CA TYR A 144 6.33 -4.53 17.61
C TYR A 144 6.08 -3.16 18.25
N VAL A 145 4.91 -2.58 17.98
CA VAL A 145 4.54 -1.25 18.47
C VAL A 145 3.31 -1.33 19.36
N GLU A 146 3.41 -0.79 20.56
CA GLU A 146 2.29 -0.74 21.51
C GLU A 146 2.33 0.55 22.34
N GLY A 147 1.21 1.28 22.37
CA GLY A 147 1.09 2.50 23.19
C GLY A 147 2.18 3.56 22.90
N GLY A 148 2.62 3.65 21.64
CA GLY A 148 3.72 4.54 21.23
C GLY A 148 5.13 4.02 21.55
N THR A 149 5.25 2.90 22.27
CA THR A 149 6.54 2.25 22.51
C THR A 149 6.89 1.36 21.33
N ILE A 150 8.04 1.63 20.71
CA ILE A 150 8.57 0.83 19.60
C ILE A 150 9.56 -0.20 20.16
N ARG A 151 9.33 -1.47 19.82
CA ARG A 151 10.22 -2.58 20.14
C ARG A 151 10.63 -3.30 18.87
N VAL A 152 11.75 -4.01 18.95
CA VAL A 152 12.16 -4.98 17.93
C VAL A 152 12.42 -6.31 18.63
N VAL A 153 11.83 -7.37 18.11
CA VAL A 153 12.13 -8.76 18.50
C VAL A 153 13.17 -9.28 17.53
N VAL A 154 14.31 -9.74 18.01
CA VAL A 154 15.38 -10.27 17.16
C VAL A 154 15.73 -11.68 17.62
N SER A 155 15.88 -12.58 16.66
CA SER A 155 16.31 -13.95 16.94
C SER A 155 17.83 -13.99 17.02
N LEU A 156 18.37 -14.15 18.23
CA LEU A 156 19.81 -14.26 18.45
C LEU A 156 20.23 -15.72 18.40
N GLY A 157 21.16 -16.04 17.51
CA GLY A 157 21.68 -17.38 17.29
C GLY A 157 23.11 -17.55 17.76
N THR A 158 23.41 -18.72 18.31
CA THR A 158 24.76 -19.21 18.57
C THR A 158 25.38 -19.85 17.31
N SER A 159 26.66 -20.20 17.34
CA SER A 159 27.38 -20.77 16.19
C SER A 159 26.84 -22.12 15.69
N ASP A 160 26.12 -22.85 16.55
CA ASP A 160 25.39 -24.09 16.22
C ASP A 160 23.93 -23.83 15.78
N HIS A 161 23.60 -22.57 15.47
CA HIS A 161 22.28 -22.13 14.96
C HIS A 161 21.12 -22.39 15.92
N GLN A 162 21.38 -22.37 17.24
CA GLN A 162 20.31 -22.33 18.25
C GLN A 162 19.82 -20.89 18.43
N PHE A 163 18.68 -20.56 17.83
CA PHE A 163 18.09 -19.22 17.90
C PHE A 163 17.17 -19.05 19.10
N THR A 164 17.23 -17.89 19.75
CA THR A 164 16.34 -17.47 20.84
C THR A 164 15.87 -16.04 20.60
N PRO A 165 14.57 -15.72 20.72
CA PRO A 165 14.07 -14.36 20.53
C PRO A 165 14.34 -13.44 21.73
N TYR A 166 14.84 -12.24 21.44
CA TYR A 166 15.12 -11.17 22.39
C TYR A 166 14.44 -9.87 21.99
N VAL A 167 14.06 -9.07 22.98
CA VAL A 167 13.37 -7.79 22.81
C VAL A 167 14.31 -6.63 23.07
N TYR A 168 14.32 -5.67 22.14
CA TYR A 168 14.97 -4.38 22.24
C TYR A 168 13.91 -3.29 22.27
N THR A 169 14.04 -2.29 23.15
CA THR A 169 13.06 -1.21 23.28
C THR A 169 13.69 0.13 22.92
N ALA A 170 13.07 0.84 21.97
CA ALA A 170 13.54 2.16 21.56
C ALA A 170 13.46 3.15 22.72
N GLN A 171 14.52 3.94 22.91
CA GLN A 171 14.62 4.96 23.95
C GLN A 171 14.32 6.37 23.42
N ASN A 172 14.17 6.52 22.10
CA ASN A 172 13.82 7.78 21.46
C ASN A 172 13.02 7.55 20.17
N SER A 173 12.31 8.58 19.70
CA SER A 173 11.50 8.53 18.49
C SER A 173 12.31 8.48 17.19
N GLY A 174 13.61 8.84 17.25
CA GLY A 174 14.53 8.75 16.12
C GLY A 174 15.07 7.35 15.86
N LEU A 175 14.79 6.38 16.74
CA LEU A 175 15.30 5.01 16.72
C LEU A 175 16.83 4.89 16.74
N THR A 176 17.52 5.86 17.34
CA THR A 176 18.99 5.89 17.46
C THR A 176 19.52 5.32 18.77
N SER A 177 18.65 5.06 19.74
CA SER A 177 19.03 4.52 21.06
C SER A 177 18.04 3.45 21.51
N TRP A 178 18.57 2.38 22.10
CA TRP A 178 17.84 1.16 22.43
C TRP A 178 18.27 0.63 23.80
N SER A 179 17.30 0.13 24.56
CA SER A 179 17.54 -0.66 25.78
C SER A 179 17.30 -2.15 25.50
N GLY A 180 17.73 -2.99 26.44
CA GLY A 180 17.77 -4.44 26.27
C GLY A 180 19.15 -4.90 25.80
N PRO A 181 19.26 -6.14 25.29
CA PRO A 181 18.18 -7.09 25.04
C PRO A 181 17.57 -7.66 26.33
N THR A 182 16.30 -8.07 26.29
CA THR A 182 15.67 -8.92 27.31
C THR A 182 15.09 -10.14 26.63
N GLY A 183 15.31 -11.34 27.18
CA GLY A 183 14.76 -12.56 26.61
C GLY A 183 13.24 -12.49 26.52
N LEU A 184 12.65 -12.88 25.38
CA LEU A 184 11.20 -12.80 25.17
C LEU A 184 10.43 -13.77 26.06
N GLY A 185 11.05 -14.90 26.44
CA GLY A 185 10.42 -15.99 27.21
C GLY A 185 9.94 -17.17 26.37
N ILE A 186 10.16 -17.12 25.04
CA ILE A 186 10.09 -18.29 24.15
C ILE A 186 11.47 -18.97 24.16
N PRO A 187 11.55 -20.31 24.29
CA PRO A 187 12.81 -21.02 24.46
C PRO A 187 13.68 -20.99 23.19
N ALA A 188 14.93 -21.47 23.33
CA ALA A 188 15.83 -21.68 22.19
C ALA A 188 15.23 -22.60 21.11
N ASN A 189 15.90 -22.68 19.95
CA ASN A 189 15.42 -23.37 18.74
C ASN A 189 14.20 -22.68 18.10
N HIS A 190 14.08 -21.36 18.26
CA HIS A 190 13.01 -20.54 17.69
C HIS A 190 13.55 -19.28 17.01
N ILE A 191 13.08 -19.02 15.79
CA ILE A 191 13.48 -17.91 14.91
C ILE A 191 12.25 -17.29 14.23
N ASP A 192 12.43 -16.18 13.52
CA ASP A 192 11.37 -15.49 12.75
C ASP A 192 10.11 -15.20 13.58
N THR A 193 10.31 -14.52 14.71
CA THR A 193 9.23 -14.29 15.69
C THR A 193 8.47 -13.00 15.40
N TYR A 194 7.24 -13.12 14.89
CA TYR A 194 6.36 -11.99 14.67
C TYR A 194 5.28 -11.89 15.75
N ILE A 195 5.04 -10.68 16.28
CA ILE A 195 4.08 -10.47 17.36
C ILE A 195 2.96 -9.53 16.94
N VAL A 196 1.72 -9.92 17.25
CA VAL A 196 0.51 -9.11 17.09
C VAL A 196 -0.34 -9.22 18.36
N LYS A 197 -1.06 -8.17 18.73
CA LYS A 197 -1.93 -8.15 19.92
C LYS A 197 -3.40 -8.03 19.51
N ARG A 198 -4.27 -8.80 20.16
CA ARG A 198 -5.73 -8.69 20.03
C ARG A 198 -6.36 -8.66 21.42
N GLY A 199 -7.05 -7.56 21.73
CA GLY A 199 -7.55 -7.32 23.08
C GLY A 199 -6.41 -7.29 24.10
N SER A 200 -6.51 -8.09 25.16
CA SER A 200 -5.46 -8.23 26.18
C SER A 200 -4.41 -9.30 25.87
N THR A 201 -4.54 -10.02 24.75
CA THR A 201 -3.69 -11.19 24.44
C THR A 201 -2.69 -10.85 23.35
N TYR A 202 -1.42 -11.10 23.63
CA TYR A 202 -0.34 -11.10 22.65
C TYR A 202 -0.28 -12.47 21.99
N HIS A 203 -0.06 -12.48 20.68
CA HIS A 203 0.13 -13.66 19.86
C HIS A 203 1.48 -13.55 19.16
N ALA A 204 2.35 -14.52 19.38
CA ALA A 204 3.59 -14.69 18.65
C ALA A 204 3.43 -15.84 17.66
N PHE A 205 3.75 -15.58 16.39
CA PHE A 205 3.92 -16.59 15.36
C PHE A 205 5.41 -16.76 15.14
N VAL A 206 5.91 -17.98 15.34
CA VAL A 206 7.34 -18.22 15.48
C VAL A 206 7.72 -19.54 14.82
N LYS A 207 8.82 -19.55 14.09
CA LYS A 207 9.34 -20.74 13.45
C LYS A 207 10.18 -21.55 14.43
N ASN A 208 9.87 -22.85 14.55
CA ASN A 208 10.70 -23.81 15.26
C ASN A 208 11.75 -24.40 14.29
N GLU A 209 13.02 -24.32 14.67
CA GLU A 209 14.13 -24.68 13.78
C GLU A 209 14.31 -26.19 13.60
N THR A 210 13.78 -27.01 14.50
CA THR A 210 13.85 -28.48 14.40
C THR A 210 12.71 -29.02 13.55
N SER A 211 11.46 -28.61 13.82
CA SER A 211 10.29 -29.10 13.08
C SER A 211 10.09 -28.38 11.74
N LYS A 212 10.66 -27.17 11.58
CA LYS A 212 10.38 -26.24 10.47
C LYS A 212 8.90 -25.87 10.37
N TRP A 213 8.23 -25.81 11.53
CA TRP A 213 6.83 -25.44 11.65
C TRP A 213 6.72 -24.02 12.22
N ILE A 214 5.69 -23.30 11.81
CA ILE A 214 5.28 -22.08 12.50
C ILE A 214 4.32 -22.46 13.61
N GLU A 215 4.71 -22.12 14.82
CA GLU A 215 3.95 -22.31 16.05
C GLU A 215 3.26 -21.00 16.45
N ARG A 216 2.19 -21.12 17.23
CA ARG A 216 1.54 -19.96 17.85
C ARG A 216 1.76 -20.01 19.36
N TRP A 217 2.26 -18.92 19.90
CA TRP A 217 2.43 -18.73 21.34
C TRP A 217 1.59 -17.56 21.80
N THR A 218 1.12 -17.60 23.05
CA THR A 218 0.33 -16.50 23.62
C THR A 218 0.89 -16.02 24.94
N SER A 219 0.65 -14.75 25.22
CA SER A 219 1.00 -14.11 26.49
C SER A 219 -0.05 -13.06 26.85
N THR A 220 -0.19 -12.76 28.14
CA THR A 220 -0.99 -11.63 28.66
C THR A 220 -0.11 -10.51 29.23
N ASN A 221 1.19 -10.74 29.37
CA ASN A 221 2.15 -9.84 30.00
C ASN A 221 3.41 -9.57 29.15
N PHE A 222 3.49 -10.14 27.94
CA PHE A 222 4.60 -10.02 26.98
C PHE A 222 5.92 -10.69 27.39
N THR A 223 6.01 -11.29 28.58
CA THR A 223 7.25 -11.89 29.11
C THR A 223 7.13 -13.39 29.36
N THR A 224 5.91 -13.90 29.57
CA THR A 224 5.64 -15.31 29.81
C THR A 224 4.76 -15.84 28.70
N TRP A 225 5.27 -16.80 27.94
CA TRP A 225 4.62 -17.31 26.73
C TRP A 225 4.22 -18.77 26.90
N THR A 226 3.05 -19.11 26.37
CA THR A 226 2.53 -20.49 26.34
C THR A 226 2.31 -20.93 24.91
N ASN A 227 2.93 -22.05 24.53
CA ASN A 227 2.74 -22.66 23.21
C ASN A 227 1.31 -23.17 23.05
N GLN A 228 0.65 -22.76 21.97
CA GLN A 228 -0.73 -23.13 21.63
C GLN A 228 -0.79 -24.16 20.49
N GLY A 229 0.36 -24.68 20.06
CA GLY A 229 0.50 -25.65 18.99
C GLY A 229 0.81 -25.04 17.62
N ASN A 230 0.84 -25.91 16.63
CA ASN A 230 1.32 -25.62 15.28
C ASN A 230 0.23 -24.96 14.43
N GLN A 231 0.60 -23.97 13.63
CA GLN A 231 -0.29 -23.29 12.69
C GLN A 231 -0.03 -23.76 11.26
N TRP A 232 1.19 -23.55 10.76
CA TRP A 232 1.59 -23.94 9.41
C TRP A 232 2.74 -24.93 9.50
N GLN A 233 2.51 -26.15 9.02
CA GLN A 233 3.42 -27.27 9.13
C GLN A 233 4.29 -27.42 7.88
N GLN A 234 5.50 -27.91 8.09
CA GLN A 234 6.51 -28.32 7.12
C GLN A 234 6.95 -27.20 6.15
N TYR A 235 8.23 -26.81 6.22
CA TYR A 235 8.88 -25.96 5.20
C TYR A 235 8.30 -24.53 5.10
N HIS A 236 7.86 -23.99 6.23
CA HIS A 236 7.34 -22.63 6.35
C HIS A 236 8.21 -21.79 7.29
N GLU A 237 8.47 -20.55 6.92
CA GLU A 237 9.31 -19.60 7.66
C GLU A 237 8.83 -18.16 7.53
N GLY A 238 9.48 -17.24 8.24
CA GLY A 238 9.25 -15.81 8.08
C GLY A 238 7.79 -15.35 8.23
N PRO A 239 7.04 -15.77 9.27
CA PRO A 239 5.68 -15.30 9.45
C PRO A 239 5.66 -13.78 9.62
N SER A 240 4.69 -13.12 8.99
CA SER A 240 4.28 -11.77 9.37
C SER A 240 2.77 -11.65 9.35
N VAL A 241 2.19 -10.80 10.20
CA VAL A 241 0.73 -10.66 10.32
C VAL A 241 0.31 -9.19 10.28
N VAL A 242 -0.51 -8.83 9.31
CA VAL A 242 -1.10 -7.48 9.20
C VAL A 242 -2.58 -7.52 9.55
N GLN A 243 -3.08 -6.51 10.24
CA GLN A 243 -4.52 -6.28 10.34
C GLN A 243 -4.99 -5.52 9.09
N LEU A 244 -5.99 -6.06 8.40
CA LEU A 244 -6.59 -5.49 7.21
C LEU A 244 -7.57 -4.37 7.59
N ALA A 245 -7.92 -3.54 6.59
CA ALA A 245 -8.83 -2.41 6.78
C ALA A 245 -10.25 -2.82 7.25
N ASP A 246 -10.67 -4.05 7.00
CA ASP A 246 -11.95 -4.61 7.47
C ASP A 246 -11.88 -5.19 8.89
N GLY A 247 -10.72 -5.08 9.55
CA GLY A 247 -10.48 -5.58 10.90
C GLY A 247 -10.08 -7.06 10.98
N THR A 248 -10.10 -7.80 9.88
CA THR A 248 -9.55 -9.16 9.81
C THR A 248 -8.01 -9.12 9.77
N TYR A 249 -7.38 -10.29 9.89
CA TYR A 249 -5.93 -10.44 9.90
C TYR A 249 -5.49 -11.27 8.72
N ARG A 250 -4.33 -10.93 8.18
CA ARG A 250 -3.67 -11.68 7.12
C ARG A 250 -2.25 -12.01 7.52
N ALA A 251 -1.94 -13.31 7.48
CA ALA A 251 -0.59 -13.80 7.64
C ALA A 251 0.10 -13.89 6.28
N TYR A 252 1.40 -13.64 6.25
CA TYR A 252 2.30 -13.94 5.14
C TYR A 252 3.34 -14.94 5.64
N ILE A 253 3.61 -15.95 4.83
CA ILE A 253 4.50 -17.06 5.16
C ILE A 253 5.40 -17.35 3.96
N ASP A 254 6.69 -17.47 4.22
CA ASP A 254 7.65 -17.95 3.24
C ASP A 254 7.66 -19.47 3.18
N ARG A 255 7.49 -20.04 1.98
CA ARG A 255 7.55 -21.48 1.76
C ARG A 255 8.92 -21.88 1.24
N TYR A 256 9.81 -22.25 2.15
CA TYR A 256 11.18 -22.68 1.87
C TYR A 256 11.30 -24.22 1.83
N PRO A 257 11.83 -24.85 0.76
CA PRO A 257 12.67 -24.27 -0.29
C PRO A 257 11.95 -24.04 -1.63
N SER A 258 10.67 -24.39 -1.74
CA SER A 258 9.91 -24.33 -3.00
C SER A 258 9.66 -22.91 -3.52
N GLY A 259 9.96 -21.90 -2.71
CA GLY A 259 9.90 -20.49 -3.05
C GLY A 259 8.49 -19.89 -2.93
N GLY A 260 8.47 -18.57 -2.78
CA GLY A 260 7.26 -17.73 -2.87
C GLY A 260 6.56 -17.47 -1.54
N MET A 261 5.91 -16.30 -1.48
CA MET A 261 5.04 -15.91 -0.38
C MET A 261 3.67 -16.54 -0.50
N TRP A 262 3.17 -17.01 0.63
CA TRP A 262 1.83 -17.54 0.82
C TRP A 262 1.11 -16.74 1.88
N THR A 263 -0.22 -16.77 1.83
CA THR A 263 -1.04 -16.03 2.76
C THR A 263 -2.23 -16.84 3.25
N SER A 264 -2.65 -16.54 4.48
CA SER A 264 -3.87 -17.07 5.09
C SER A 264 -4.58 -15.93 5.82
N THR A 265 -5.91 -15.98 5.89
CA THR A 265 -6.74 -14.95 6.53
C THR A 265 -7.40 -15.51 7.79
N SER A 266 -7.53 -14.68 8.82
CA SER A 266 -8.17 -15.01 10.10
C SER A 266 -8.98 -13.84 10.63
N SER A 267 -10.08 -14.10 11.33
CA SER A 267 -10.84 -13.06 12.06
C SER A 267 -10.42 -12.93 13.53
N ASP A 268 -9.66 -13.89 14.06
CA ASP A 268 -9.46 -14.08 15.50
C ASP A 268 -8.02 -14.44 15.92
N LEU A 269 -7.07 -14.51 14.97
CA LEU A 269 -5.67 -14.94 15.16
C LEU A 269 -5.52 -16.38 15.68
N THR A 270 -6.55 -17.20 15.54
CA THR A 270 -6.58 -18.58 16.00
C THR A 270 -6.98 -19.54 14.89
N SER A 271 -8.03 -19.19 14.16
CA SER A 271 -8.57 -19.97 13.04
C SER A 271 -8.14 -19.31 11.74
N TRP A 272 -7.42 -20.06 10.91
CA TRP A 272 -6.81 -19.58 9.68
C TRP A 272 -7.40 -20.28 8.46
N SER A 273 -7.60 -19.55 7.37
CA SER A 273 -7.98 -20.13 6.09
C SER A 273 -6.87 -21.03 5.52
N GLY A 274 -7.19 -21.79 4.47
CA GLY A 274 -6.15 -22.44 3.66
C GLY A 274 -5.14 -21.42 3.10
N LEU A 275 -3.92 -21.90 2.84
CA LEU A 275 -2.86 -21.08 2.25
C LEU A 275 -3.13 -20.86 0.76
N SER A 276 -2.98 -19.62 0.31
CA SER A 276 -2.99 -19.24 -1.10
C SER A 276 -1.72 -18.46 -1.45
N GLN A 277 -1.22 -18.61 -2.67
CA GLN A 277 -0.03 -17.89 -3.12
C GLN A 277 -0.29 -16.39 -3.22
N VAL A 278 0.66 -15.59 -2.77
CA VAL A 278 0.67 -14.14 -2.93
C VAL A 278 1.23 -13.81 -4.30
N GLY A 279 0.55 -12.93 -5.03
CA GLY A 279 1.06 -12.37 -6.27
C GLY A 279 2.20 -11.39 -5.98
N CYS A 280 3.38 -11.89 -5.70
CA CYS A 280 4.60 -11.08 -5.60
C CYS A 280 5.77 -11.82 -6.26
N SER A 281 6.30 -11.25 -7.35
CA SER A 281 7.47 -11.81 -8.02
C SER A 281 8.74 -11.60 -7.19
N GLY A 282 9.32 -12.71 -6.72
CA GLY A 282 10.59 -12.74 -6.00
C GLY A 282 10.52 -12.39 -4.50
N CYS A 283 9.34 -12.11 -3.93
CA CYS A 283 9.26 -11.85 -2.48
C CYS A 283 9.73 -13.08 -1.66
N ARG A 284 10.56 -12.83 -0.65
CA ARG A 284 10.95 -13.75 0.44
C ARG A 284 10.42 -13.21 1.77
N HIS A 285 10.85 -13.77 2.90
CA HIS A 285 10.54 -13.22 4.22
C HIS A 285 10.72 -11.70 4.30
N GLY A 286 9.71 -11.06 4.87
CA GLY A 286 9.65 -9.65 5.24
C GLY A 286 8.29 -9.36 5.86
N THR A 287 7.88 -8.09 5.86
CA THR A 287 6.65 -7.67 6.54
C THR A 287 5.77 -6.74 5.75
N VAL A 288 4.46 -6.88 5.98
CA VAL A 288 3.44 -6.03 5.39
C VAL A 288 2.84 -5.13 6.45
N ILE A 289 2.72 -3.83 6.16
CA ILE A 289 1.95 -2.89 6.98
C ILE A 289 0.79 -2.32 6.19
N LEU A 290 -0.28 -1.99 6.91
CA LEU A 290 -1.35 -1.16 6.41
C LEU A 290 -1.01 0.31 6.60
N ASP A 291 -1.01 1.08 5.52
CA ASP A 291 -0.87 2.52 5.55
C ASP A 291 -2.09 3.19 4.90
N THR A 292 -2.97 3.72 5.74
CA THR A 292 -4.18 4.44 5.34
C THR A 292 -3.89 5.88 4.90
N THR A 293 -2.65 6.33 4.99
CA THR A 293 -2.22 7.68 4.65
C THR A 293 -1.20 7.67 3.50
N TYR A 294 -1.04 6.54 2.83
CA TYR A 294 -0.10 6.41 1.73
C TYR A 294 -0.63 7.09 0.46
N ALA A 295 -0.15 8.30 0.21
CA ALA A 295 -0.50 9.06 -1.01
C ALA A 295 0.10 8.45 -2.29
N GLY A 296 1.07 7.55 -2.17
CA GLY A 296 1.77 6.95 -3.32
C GLY A 296 1.06 5.77 -4.00
N ALA A 297 -0.08 5.31 -3.49
CA ALA A 297 -0.94 4.30 -4.14
C ALA A 297 -2.38 4.78 -4.39
N SER A 298 -2.82 5.88 -3.76
CA SER A 298 -4.16 6.39 -4.05
C SER A 298 -4.27 6.89 -5.48
N GLY A 299 -3.23 7.59 -5.95
CA GLY A 299 -3.29 8.37 -7.18
C GLY A 299 -4.53 9.25 -7.25
N GLU A 300 -4.70 9.90 -8.38
CA GLU A 300 -5.91 10.62 -8.72
C GLU A 300 -6.52 9.98 -9.96
N ARG A 301 -7.85 9.95 -9.98
CA ARG A 301 -8.63 9.66 -11.17
C ARG A 301 -8.67 10.94 -12.01
N VAL A 302 -8.25 10.83 -13.26
CA VAL A 302 -8.20 11.95 -14.21
C VAL A 302 -9.27 11.74 -15.27
N THR A 303 -10.43 12.37 -15.10
CA THR A 303 -11.63 12.16 -15.93
C THR A 303 -11.73 13.23 -17.00
N ASN A 304 -11.87 12.85 -18.27
CA ASN A 304 -12.09 13.79 -19.35
C ASN A 304 -13.50 14.41 -19.25
N ARG A 305 -13.59 15.74 -19.42
CA ARG A 305 -14.86 16.48 -19.31
C ARG A 305 -15.87 16.11 -20.39
N HIS A 306 -15.42 15.80 -21.60
CA HIS A 306 -16.30 15.49 -22.70
C HIS A 306 -16.84 14.06 -22.63
N SER A 307 -15.96 13.07 -22.47
CA SER A 307 -16.34 11.65 -22.54
C SER A 307 -16.78 11.05 -21.21
N GLY A 308 -16.36 11.63 -20.08
CA GLY A 308 -16.53 11.00 -18.75
C GLY A 308 -15.62 9.78 -18.52
N LEU A 309 -14.78 9.41 -19.50
CA LEU A 309 -13.79 8.35 -19.38
C LEU A 309 -12.54 8.87 -18.67
N VAL A 310 -11.70 7.95 -18.18
CA VAL A 310 -10.51 8.26 -17.39
C VAL A 310 -9.23 8.03 -18.17
N MET A 311 -8.17 8.79 -17.87
CA MET A 311 -6.83 8.55 -18.36
C MET A 311 -6.32 7.18 -17.88
N ASP A 312 -5.83 6.37 -18.82
CA ASP A 312 -5.59 4.93 -18.64
C ASP A 312 -4.33 4.50 -19.40
N VAL A 313 -3.41 3.78 -18.75
CA VAL A 313 -2.32 3.09 -19.45
C VAL A 313 -2.85 1.81 -20.09
N GLN A 314 -2.83 1.77 -21.43
CA GLN A 314 -3.44 0.70 -22.20
C GLN A 314 -2.84 -0.68 -21.89
N ASN A 315 -3.70 -1.70 -21.79
CA ASN A 315 -3.35 -3.11 -21.62
C ASN A 315 -2.44 -3.38 -20.39
N PRO A 316 -2.87 -3.01 -19.17
CA PRO A 316 -2.05 -2.82 -17.96
C PRO A 316 -0.52 -2.93 -18.19
N ASN A 317 0.01 -2.04 -19.02
CA ASN A 317 1.33 -2.25 -19.59
C ASN A 317 2.38 -1.55 -18.72
N LEU A 318 3.46 -2.25 -18.39
CA LEU A 318 4.55 -1.74 -17.53
C LEU A 318 5.76 -1.22 -18.33
N ASN A 319 5.76 -1.37 -19.66
CA ASN A 319 6.89 -1.04 -20.51
C ASN A 319 6.96 0.45 -20.85
N ASN A 320 8.16 0.92 -21.19
CA ASN A 320 8.35 2.20 -21.86
C ASN A 320 7.61 2.25 -23.19
N ASN A 321 7.13 3.43 -23.55
CA ASN A 321 6.35 3.70 -24.75
C ASN A 321 4.97 3.02 -24.77
N ALA A 322 4.51 2.47 -23.64
CA ALA A 322 3.13 2.02 -23.54
C ALA A 322 2.19 3.23 -23.68
N ARG A 323 1.21 3.09 -24.56
CA ARG A 323 0.30 4.18 -24.90
C ARG A 323 -0.65 4.50 -23.76
N VAL A 324 -0.94 5.79 -23.59
CA VAL A 324 -1.94 6.27 -22.63
C VAL A 324 -3.17 6.71 -23.41
N GLY A 325 -4.32 6.16 -23.04
CA GLY A 325 -5.61 6.41 -23.67
C GLY A 325 -6.67 6.78 -22.65
N GLN A 326 -7.94 6.69 -23.05
CA GLN A 326 -9.07 6.78 -22.14
C GLN A 326 -9.86 5.48 -22.06
N TYR A 327 -10.39 5.15 -20.88
CA TYR A 327 -11.27 3.99 -20.65
C TYR A 327 -12.34 4.26 -19.61
N ALA A 328 -13.35 3.40 -19.52
CA ALA A 328 -14.30 3.40 -18.41
C ALA A 328 -13.55 3.13 -17.09
N TRP A 329 -13.91 3.87 -16.04
CA TRP A 329 -13.32 3.71 -14.72
C TRP A 329 -13.59 2.31 -14.16
N ASN A 330 -12.54 1.58 -13.81
CA ASN A 330 -12.61 0.26 -13.17
C ASN A 330 -11.91 0.21 -11.81
N GLY A 331 -11.28 1.30 -11.36
CA GLY A 331 -10.64 1.37 -10.03
C GLY A 331 -9.20 0.90 -9.97
N GLU A 332 -8.65 0.41 -11.07
CA GLU A 332 -7.36 -0.26 -11.11
C GLU A 332 -6.18 0.72 -11.19
N ASN A 333 -4.98 0.25 -10.82
CA ASN A 333 -3.81 1.11 -10.66
C ASN A 333 -3.37 1.80 -11.96
N TRP A 334 -3.67 1.25 -13.13
CA TRP A 334 -3.29 1.85 -14.42
C TRP A 334 -4.19 3.03 -14.83
N GLN A 335 -5.23 3.31 -14.05
CA GLN A 335 -6.10 4.48 -14.17
C GLN A 335 -5.87 5.53 -13.06
N ARG A 336 -4.87 5.29 -12.19
CA ARG A 336 -4.53 6.13 -11.05
C ARG A 336 -3.22 6.86 -11.33
N TRP A 337 -3.21 8.18 -11.13
CA TRP A 337 -2.08 9.04 -11.47
C TRP A 337 -1.65 9.90 -10.29
N ALA A 338 -0.38 9.83 -9.89
CA ALA A 338 0.20 10.72 -8.89
C ALA A 338 0.70 12.02 -9.56
N PHE A 339 0.34 13.17 -9.00
CA PHE A 339 0.82 14.48 -9.46
C PHE A 339 1.92 14.94 -8.51
N GLU A 340 3.15 14.94 -8.99
CA GLU A 340 4.36 15.26 -8.22
C GLU A 340 4.89 16.63 -8.63
N ASP A 341 5.37 17.43 -7.67
CA ASP A 341 6.04 18.69 -7.99
C ASP A 341 7.34 18.44 -8.76
N ALA A 342 7.50 19.11 -9.90
CA ALA A 342 8.72 19.10 -10.70
C ALA A 342 9.48 20.45 -10.61
N GLY A 343 9.05 21.34 -9.72
CA GLY A 343 9.62 22.66 -9.50
C GLY A 343 9.15 23.69 -10.52
N SER A 344 9.33 24.97 -10.19
CA SER A 344 8.98 26.12 -11.06
C SER A 344 7.52 26.14 -11.55
N GLY A 345 6.60 25.56 -10.76
CA GLY A 345 5.17 25.49 -11.09
C GLY A 345 4.79 24.36 -12.06
N TYR A 346 5.73 23.46 -12.39
CA TYR A 346 5.46 22.28 -13.19
C TYR A 346 5.18 21.05 -12.32
N VAL A 347 4.41 20.11 -12.85
CA VAL A 347 4.18 18.81 -12.25
C VAL A 347 4.64 17.69 -13.17
N ARG A 348 5.06 16.59 -12.56
CA ARG A 348 5.25 15.30 -13.20
C ARG A 348 4.05 14.43 -12.85
N ILE A 349 3.47 13.77 -13.86
CA ILE A 349 2.28 12.93 -13.67
C ILE A 349 2.74 11.48 -13.77
N ARG A 350 2.70 10.72 -12.68
CA ARG A 350 3.23 9.35 -12.59
C ARG A 350 2.10 8.34 -12.54
N SER A 351 2.16 7.31 -13.38
CA SER A 351 1.26 6.16 -13.28
C SER A 351 1.52 5.41 -11.97
N VAL A 352 0.47 5.18 -11.18
CA VAL A 352 0.54 4.39 -9.95
C VAL A 352 0.85 2.92 -10.26
N HIS A 353 0.45 2.43 -11.43
CA HIS A 353 0.69 1.04 -11.83
C HIS A 353 2.16 0.74 -12.13
N SER A 354 2.78 1.56 -12.97
CA SER A 354 4.10 1.28 -13.54
C SER A 354 5.23 2.08 -12.91
N ASN A 355 4.90 3.06 -12.07
CA ASN A 355 5.81 4.10 -11.56
C ASN A 355 6.49 4.94 -12.65
N LYS A 356 6.04 4.83 -13.90
CA LYS A 356 6.50 5.59 -15.06
C LYS A 356 5.71 6.88 -15.21
N CYS A 357 6.31 7.85 -15.89
CA CYS A 357 5.78 9.18 -16.06
C CYS A 357 5.00 9.31 -17.36
N LEU A 358 3.92 10.09 -17.32
CA LEU A 358 3.24 10.60 -18.49
C LEU A 358 4.26 11.34 -19.34
N ASP A 359 4.36 10.94 -20.59
CA ASP A 359 5.43 11.35 -21.50
C ASP A 359 4.82 11.68 -22.86
N VAL A 360 5.24 12.80 -23.45
CA VAL A 360 4.84 13.18 -24.80
C VAL A 360 5.89 12.71 -25.80
N SER A 361 5.48 11.87 -26.75
CA SER A 361 6.38 11.24 -27.74
C SER A 361 7.02 12.22 -28.75
N GLY A 362 6.40 13.38 -28.99
CA GLY A 362 6.87 14.40 -29.95
C GLY A 362 6.34 15.81 -29.66
N THR A 363 6.61 16.76 -30.53
CA THR A 363 6.10 18.15 -30.40
C THR A 363 5.08 18.53 -31.47
N ALA A 364 4.92 17.71 -32.51
CA ALA A 364 3.94 17.92 -33.57
C ALA A 364 2.51 17.72 -33.06
N ASP A 365 1.54 18.34 -33.74
CA ASP A 365 0.13 18.11 -33.46
C ASP A 365 -0.20 16.63 -33.64
N GLY A 366 -0.89 16.06 -32.66
CA GLY A 366 -1.25 14.66 -32.69
C GLY A 366 -0.13 13.70 -32.24
N SER A 367 0.99 14.20 -31.71
CA SER A 367 1.97 13.33 -31.03
C SER A 367 1.29 12.61 -29.87
N GLU A 368 1.52 11.30 -29.75
CA GLU A 368 0.86 10.46 -28.75
C GLU A 368 1.38 10.73 -27.34
N ILE A 369 0.50 10.56 -26.35
CA ILE A 369 0.86 10.42 -24.95
C ILE A 369 1.17 8.95 -24.67
N GLN A 370 2.27 8.73 -23.95
CA GLN A 370 2.75 7.43 -23.54
C GLN A 370 3.19 7.48 -22.07
N GLN A 371 3.60 6.34 -21.52
CA GLN A 371 4.40 6.31 -20.31
C GLN A 371 5.86 6.00 -20.65
N TYR A 372 6.79 6.59 -19.91
CA TYR A 372 8.21 6.30 -19.99
C TYR A 372 8.85 6.40 -18.61
N ASP A 373 9.99 5.77 -18.39
CA ASP A 373 10.77 5.96 -17.17
C ASP A 373 10.93 7.44 -16.85
N CYS A 374 10.80 7.78 -15.58
CA CYS A 374 10.80 9.18 -15.17
C CYS A 374 12.21 9.77 -15.26
N TYR A 375 12.37 10.87 -15.98
CA TYR A 375 13.59 11.68 -16.00
C TYR A 375 13.25 13.17 -15.96
N ASP A 376 14.25 14.04 -16.00
CA ASP A 376 14.06 15.49 -15.92
C ASP A 376 13.83 16.15 -17.29
N GLY A 377 13.16 15.44 -18.19
CA GLY A 377 12.81 15.92 -19.52
C GLY A 377 11.60 16.85 -19.49
N THR A 378 11.65 17.94 -20.26
CA THR A 378 10.53 18.88 -20.36
C THR A 378 9.27 18.28 -20.98
N ASN A 379 9.37 17.12 -21.62
CA ASN A 379 8.25 16.35 -22.18
C ASN A 379 7.53 15.43 -21.17
N GLN A 380 8.00 15.41 -19.92
CA GLN A 380 7.36 14.75 -18.78
C GLN A 380 6.93 15.74 -17.70
N GLN A 381 6.94 17.03 -18.04
CA GLN A 381 6.62 18.11 -17.12
C GLN A 381 5.45 18.89 -17.69
N PHE A 382 4.45 19.14 -16.85
CA PHE A 382 3.18 19.71 -17.27
C PHE A 382 2.80 20.89 -16.38
N THR A 383 2.11 21.87 -16.95
CA THR A 383 1.38 22.89 -16.17
C THR A 383 -0.08 22.49 -16.08
N LEU A 384 -0.68 22.61 -14.90
CA LEU A 384 -2.12 22.43 -14.72
C LEU A 384 -2.80 23.80 -14.79
N ARG A 385 -3.41 24.11 -15.93
CA ARG A 385 -4.11 25.39 -16.14
C ARG A 385 -5.58 25.23 -15.75
N SER A 386 -5.99 25.90 -14.68
CA SER A 386 -7.39 25.87 -14.22
C SER A 386 -8.35 26.41 -15.27
N THR A 387 -9.49 25.74 -15.43
CA THR A 387 -10.64 26.20 -16.22
C THR A 387 -11.88 26.31 -15.31
N SER A 388 -13.07 26.50 -15.89
CA SER A 388 -14.33 26.59 -15.15
C SER A 388 -14.66 25.29 -14.40
N ASN A 389 -15.36 25.38 -13.27
CA ASN A 389 -15.99 24.24 -12.57
C ASN A 389 -15.01 23.14 -12.09
N GLY A 390 -13.79 23.51 -11.70
CA GLY A 390 -12.81 22.58 -11.12
C GLY A 390 -12.06 21.70 -12.13
N TYR A 391 -12.26 21.93 -13.42
CA TYR A 391 -11.50 21.26 -14.48
C TYR A 391 -10.14 21.95 -14.70
N VAL A 392 -9.21 21.22 -15.31
CA VAL A 392 -7.90 21.72 -15.72
C VAL A 392 -7.56 21.30 -17.15
N GLU A 393 -6.77 22.10 -17.84
CA GLU A 393 -5.99 21.66 -18.98
C GLU A 393 -4.60 21.19 -18.49
N ILE A 394 -4.15 20.05 -19.00
CA ILE A 394 -2.79 19.53 -18.74
C ILE A 394 -1.91 19.95 -19.91
N VAL A 395 -1.03 20.91 -19.69
CA VAL A 395 -0.23 21.56 -20.74
C VAL A 395 1.21 21.07 -20.68
N ASP A 396 1.69 20.44 -21.74
CA ASP A 396 3.08 19.96 -21.86
C ASP A 396 4.07 21.14 -21.87
N ARG A 397 5.09 21.09 -21.00
CA ARG A 397 6.10 22.15 -20.89
C ARG A 397 6.93 22.27 -22.16
N ARG A 398 7.22 21.16 -22.85
CA ARG A 398 8.08 21.18 -24.05
C ARG A 398 7.41 21.85 -25.24
N SER A 399 6.14 21.57 -25.50
CA SER A 399 5.42 22.01 -26.70
C SER A 399 4.42 23.13 -26.46
N GLY A 400 4.00 23.37 -25.20
CA GLY A 400 2.92 24.30 -24.86
C GLY A 400 1.52 23.82 -25.28
N LYS A 401 1.38 22.54 -25.64
CA LYS A 401 0.13 21.94 -26.13
C LYS A 401 -0.57 21.14 -25.03
N CYS A 402 -1.87 20.95 -25.20
CA CYS A 402 -2.74 20.32 -24.21
C CYS A 402 -2.89 18.83 -24.46
N VAL A 403 -2.96 18.04 -23.39
CA VAL A 403 -3.40 16.63 -23.44
C VAL A 403 -4.87 16.60 -23.93
N ASP A 404 -5.09 15.92 -25.03
CA ASP A 404 -6.28 15.97 -25.87
C ASP A 404 -6.82 14.55 -26.12
N VAL A 405 -8.15 14.42 -26.02
CA VAL A 405 -8.87 13.26 -26.58
C VAL A 405 -9.20 13.55 -28.05
N PRO A 406 -8.55 12.86 -29.01
CA PRO A 406 -8.66 13.21 -30.42
C PRO A 406 -10.08 13.11 -30.95
N GLY A 407 -10.51 14.13 -31.68
CA GLY A 407 -11.81 14.16 -32.33
C GLY A 407 -13.00 14.09 -31.37
N PHE A 408 -12.81 14.48 -30.10
CA PHE A 408 -13.86 14.40 -29.07
C PHE A 408 -14.40 12.97 -28.88
N SER A 409 -13.58 11.95 -29.14
CA SER A 409 -14.01 10.55 -29.02
C SER A 409 -14.55 10.24 -27.61
N THR A 410 -15.61 9.44 -27.56
CA THR A 410 -16.14 8.86 -26.31
C THR A 410 -15.87 7.35 -26.22
N SER A 411 -15.00 6.83 -27.09
CA SER A 411 -14.69 5.40 -27.16
C SER A 411 -13.54 5.02 -26.22
N ASN A 412 -13.71 3.89 -25.54
CA ASN A 412 -12.64 3.20 -24.82
C ASN A 412 -11.46 2.89 -25.75
N GLY A 413 -10.24 3.01 -25.22
CA GLY A 413 -9.00 2.74 -25.95
C GLY A 413 -8.56 3.86 -26.89
N THR A 414 -9.28 5.00 -26.93
CA THR A 414 -8.82 6.17 -27.69
C THR A 414 -7.52 6.67 -27.08
N ILE A 415 -6.43 6.64 -27.85
CA ILE A 415 -5.11 7.10 -27.43
C ILE A 415 -5.10 8.63 -27.33
N LEU A 416 -4.62 9.14 -26.20
CA LEU A 416 -4.49 10.56 -25.95
C LEU A 416 -3.33 11.14 -26.77
N LYS A 417 -3.46 12.40 -27.17
CA LYS A 417 -2.44 13.11 -27.94
C LYS A 417 -2.19 14.48 -27.33
N ILE A 418 -1.16 15.18 -27.81
CA ILE A 418 -1.07 16.63 -27.64
C ILE A 418 -1.68 17.37 -28.84
N TYR A 419 -2.38 18.46 -28.56
CA TYR A 419 -2.94 19.35 -29.58
C TYR A 419 -2.93 20.81 -29.10
N PRO A 420 -2.90 21.82 -29.99
CA PRO A 420 -3.02 23.21 -29.57
C PRO A 420 -4.19 23.41 -28.62
N CYS A 421 -3.91 24.05 -27.49
CA CYS A 421 -4.91 24.31 -26.47
C CYS A 421 -6.00 25.23 -27.03
N ASN A 422 -7.22 24.72 -27.11
CA ASN A 422 -8.35 25.41 -27.73
C ASN A 422 -9.55 25.59 -26.79
N GLY A 423 -9.41 25.19 -25.52
CA GLY A 423 -10.47 25.28 -24.51
C GLY A 423 -11.60 24.27 -24.69
N GLY A 424 -11.51 23.34 -25.65
CA GLY A 424 -12.48 22.28 -25.88
C GLY A 424 -12.62 21.35 -24.68
N ASN A 425 -13.83 20.83 -24.45
CA ASN A 425 -14.08 19.91 -23.33
C ASN A 425 -13.27 18.60 -23.45
N ASN A 426 -12.82 18.23 -24.64
CA ASN A 426 -11.94 17.08 -24.85
C ASN A 426 -10.50 17.30 -24.36
N GLN A 427 -10.12 18.54 -24.02
CA GLN A 427 -8.82 18.92 -23.43
C GLN A 427 -8.90 19.27 -21.94
N GLN A 428 -10.09 19.13 -21.34
CA GLN A 428 -10.34 19.48 -19.94
C GLN A 428 -10.52 18.23 -19.10
N TRP A 429 -9.88 18.21 -17.94
CA TRP A 429 -9.77 17.04 -17.07
C TRP A 429 -10.19 17.39 -15.65
N LEU A 430 -11.05 16.55 -15.06
CA LEU A 430 -11.38 16.61 -13.65
C LEU A 430 -10.43 15.66 -12.89
N ARG A 431 -9.79 16.19 -11.86
CA ARG A 431 -8.95 15.44 -10.95
C ARG A 431 -9.75 15.15 -9.69
N ALA A 432 -9.77 13.90 -9.26
CA ALA A 432 -10.39 13.49 -8.01
C ALA A 432 -9.54 12.41 -7.34
N SER A 433 -9.48 12.41 -6.01
CA SER A 433 -8.96 11.27 -5.27
C SER A 433 -9.70 10.00 -5.71
N ALA A 434 -8.93 8.96 -6.05
CA ALA A 434 -9.42 7.74 -6.69
C ALA A 434 -9.78 6.62 -5.72
#